data_AF-A0A525KPX4-F1
#
_entry.id   AF-A0A525KPX4-F1
#
_cell.length_a   1.000
_cell.length_b   1.000
_cell.length_c   1.000
_cell.angle_alpha   90.00
_cell.angle_beta   90.00
_cell.angle_gamma   90.00
#
_symmetry.space_group_name_H-M   'P 1'
#
loop_
_entity.id
_entity.type
_entity.pdbx_description
1 polymer ?
#
loop_
_entity_poly.entity_id
_entity_poly.type
_entity_poly.pdbx_seq_one_letter_code
_entity_poly.pdbx_strand_id
1 'polypeptide(L)' 'MTTEPLRSVRDHLSALVDRVEREHERVMITRNGRPAAVLISVEDLAGLEET' A
#
# COMPACT_ATOMS: atom_id res chain seq x y z
N MET A 1 -0.09 -0.86 -9.57
CA MET A 1 -0.99 -0.49 -8.46
C MET A 1 -2.03 -1.60 -8.32
N THR A 2 -2.15 -2.19 -7.14
CA THR A 2 -3.16 -3.23 -6.83
C THR A 2 -4.19 -2.69 -5.84
N THR A 3 -5.34 -3.35 -5.73
CA THR A 3 -6.43 -2.94 -4.84
C THR A 3 -6.81 -4.10 -3.93
N GLU A 4 -6.63 -3.91 -2.63
CA GLU A 4 -6.88 -4.93 -1.62
C GLU A 4 -7.93 -4.46 -0.59
N PRO A 5 -8.85 -5.32 -0.14
CA PRO A 5 -9.74 -4.99 0.96
C PRO A 5 -8.95 -4.99 2.28
N LEU A 6 -9.31 -4.10 3.21
CA LEU A 6 -8.65 -3.95 4.51
C LEU A 6 -8.50 -5.28 5.28
N ARG A 7 -9.45 -6.20 5.13
CA ARG A 7 -9.35 -7.54 5.72
C ARG A 7 -8.16 -8.35 5.16
N SER A 8 -7.97 -8.33 3.85
CA SER A 8 -6.86 -9.02 3.16
C SER A 8 -5.53 -8.45 3.61
N VAL A 9 -5.47 -7.12 3.67
CA VAL A 9 -4.28 -6.38 4.12
C VAL A 9 -3.93 -6.71 5.57
N ARG A 10 -4.91 -6.74 6.48
CA ARG A 10 -4.67 -7.11 7.88
C ARG A 10 -4.09 -8.52 7.99
N ASP A 11 -4.61 -9.46 7.22
CA ASP A 11 -4.23 -10.87 7.32
C ASP A 11 -2.86 -11.14 6.66
N HIS A 12 -2.39 -10.28 5.75
CA HIS A 12 -1.15 -10.46 4.97
C HIS A 12 -0.21 -9.24 4.99
N LEU A 13 -0.29 -8.41 6.03
CA LEU A 13 0.38 -7.10 6.05
C LEU A 13 1.89 -7.21 5.81
N SER A 14 2.56 -8.17 6.46
CA SER A 14 4.02 -8.35 6.33
C SER A 14 4.43 -8.58 4.88
N ALA A 15 3.76 -9.51 4.18
CA ALA A 15 4.08 -9.83 2.79
C ALA A 15 3.80 -8.65 1.84
N LEU A 16 2.75 -7.88 2.12
CA LEU A 16 2.44 -6.67 1.36
C LEU A 16 3.49 -5.58 1.61
N VAL A 17 3.97 -5.41 2.84
CA VAL A 17 5.05 -4.47 3.17
C VAL A 17 6.34 -4.87 2.46
N ASP A 18 6.74 -6.15 2.52
CA ASP A 18 7.95 -6.64 1.84
C ASP A 18 7.89 -6.38 0.33
N ARG A 19 6.71 -6.61 -0.29
CA ARG A 19 6.51 -6.36 -1.72
C ARG A 19 6.55 -4.87 -2.06
N VAL A 20 5.87 -4.04 -1.26
CA VAL A 20 5.83 -2.59 -1.46
C VAL A 20 7.23 -1.99 -1.32
N GLU A 21 8.00 -2.43 -0.33
CA GLU A 21 9.36 -1.97 -0.09
C GLU A 21 10.30 -2.35 -1.23
N ARG A 22 10.31 -3.62 -1.66
CA ARG A 22 11.32 -4.13 -2.60
C ARG A 22 10.98 -3.88 -4.06
N GLU A 23 9.70 -3.92 -4.40
CA GLU A 23 9.22 -3.83 -5.79
C GLU A 23 8.67 -2.43 -6.12
N HIS A 24 8.73 -1.48 -5.18
CA HIS A 24 8.10 -0.15 -5.30
C HIS A 24 6.62 -0.23 -5.73
N GLU A 25 5.93 -1.30 -5.30
CA GLU A 25 4.53 -1.46 -5.61
C GLU A 25 3.68 -0.51 -4.74
N ARG A 26 2.55 -0.03 -5.30
CA ARG A 26 1.55 0.75 -4.57
C ARG A 26 0.26 -0.05 -4.43
N VAL A 27 -0.29 -0.12 -3.22
CA VAL A 27 -1.51 -0.88 -2.91
C VAL A 27 -2.60 0.05 -2.39
N MET A 28 -3.73 0.12 -3.09
CA MET A 28 -4.93 0.81 -2.61
C MET A 28 -5.68 -0.08 -1.64
N ILE A 29 -5.92 0.43 -0.43
CA ILE A 29 -6.66 -0.27 0.62
C ILE A 29 -8.11 0.22 0.59
N THR A 30 -9.05 -0.72 0.49
CA THR A 30 -10.49 -0.41 0.53
C THR A 30 -11.15 -0.82 1.85
N ARG A 31 -12.08 -0.01 2.33
CA ARG A 31 -12.99 -0.34 3.44
C ARG A 31 -14.42 -0.30 2.90
N ASN A 32 -15.16 -1.41 3.02
CA ASN A 32 -16.53 -1.54 2.49
C ASN A 32 -16.63 -1.15 1.00
N GLY A 33 -15.64 -1.55 0.19
CA GLY A 33 -15.58 -1.28 -1.25
C GLY A 33 -15.18 0.14 -1.64
N ARG A 34 -14.86 1.02 -0.66
CA ARG A 34 -14.44 2.41 -0.91
C ARG A 34 -12.95 2.58 -0.62
N PRO A 35 -12.19 3.32 -1.46
CA PRO A 35 -10.81 3.67 -1.16
C PRO A 35 -10.68 4.35 0.21
N ALA A 36 -9.71 3.92 1.00
CA ALA A 36 -9.53 4.39 2.37
C ALA A 36 -8.08 4.78 2.70
N ALA A 37 -7.10 4.07 2.15
CA ALA A 37 -5.68 4.35 2.34
C ALA A 37 -4.87 3.82 1.15
N VAL A 38 -3.59 4.18 1.08
CA VAL A 38 -2.63 3.61 0.14
C VAL A 38 -1.40 3.18 0.93
N LEU A 39 -0.88 1.99 0.65
CA LEU A 39 0.43 1.53 1.10
C LEU A 39 1.44 1.75 -0.03
N ILE A 40 2.51 2.48 0.26
CA ILE A 40 3.63 2.78 -0.64
C ILE A 40 4.95 2.65 0.14
N SER A 41 6.08 2.50 -0.56
CA SER A 41 7.39 2.49 0.09
C SER A 41 7.69 3.87 0.67
N VAL A 42 8.52 3.91 1.72
CA VAL A 42 8.92 5.18 2.34
C VAL A 42 9.73 6.04 1.37
N GLU A 43 10.54 5.42 0.51
CA GLU A 43 11.27 6.11 -0.56
C GLU A 43 10.31 6.77 -1.57
N ASP A 44 9.29 6.04 -2.03
CA ASP A 44 8.27 6.59 -2.92
C ASP A 44 7.50 7.74 -2.26
N LEU A 45 7.21 7.65 -0.96
CA LEU A 45 6.56 8.73 -0.22
C LEU A 45 7.47 9.97 -0.16
N ALA A 46 8.73 9.79 0.20
CA ALA A 46 9.70 10.88 0.29
C ALA A 46 9.84 11.63 -1.03
N GLY A 47 9.95 10.90 -2.16
CA GLY A 47 10.02 11.51 -3.49
C GLY A 47 8.75 12.25 -3.93
N LEU A 48 7.59 11.98 -3.31
CA LEU A 48 6.35 12.75 -3.53
C LEU A 48 6.28 14.01 -2.65
N GLU A 49 6.97 14.02 -1.52
CA GLU A 49 7.00 15.14 -0.57
C GLU A 49 8.08 16.17 -0.92
N GLU A 50 9.07 15.82 -1.74
CA GLU A 50 10.05 16.74 -2.32
C GLU A 50 9.40 17.60 -3.43
N THR A 51 8.77 18.72 -3.04
CA THR A 51 8.25 19.78 -3.94
C THR A 51 8.85 21.13 -3.57
#